data_AF-A0A1X0QEC0-F1
#
_entry.id   AF-A0A1X0QEC0-F1
#
_cell.length_a   1.000
_cell.length_b   1.000
_cell.length_c   1.000
_cell.angle_alpha   90.00
_cell.angle_beta   90.00
_cell.angle_gamma   90.00
#
_symmetry.space_group_name_H-M   'P 1'
#
loop_
_entity.id
_entity.type
_entity.pdbx_description
1 polymer ?
#
loop_
_entity_poly.entity_id
_entity_poly.type
_entity_poly.pdbx_seq_one_letter_code
_entity_poly.pdbx_strand_id
1 'polypeptide(L)'
;MDKIQLIEENRIRHGYSVISRNVSMKGYKKFNNKHKKEDIIFKLESNLAIYKKVGTISNLLKNLRLLAKKDDEFSRLYSKYIQCIVDKHRKCLNIDDLIEIRDSLCDYSTFMTDIYEINDDQYDFDDHKISFTWNDIEVLFESENLLSKFLENRFEVNDFIFNTLLIGKIQEFNKNFQKLESILQEDDLKYSQAVFLFRNLNETTANLQKFLNENYYTSDFVSETYNDLQLILKSLKHFKKEINLPENLGSLFEKYRNQLQNLKIDNETMKQVLIDELERRITFKSFKRMPLGPVFYDLAYDFVQFPKEDDISKEKMNLLDMNKK
;
A
#
# COMPACT_ATOMS: atom_id res chain seq x y z
N MET A 1 0.21 25.17 4.60
CA MET A 1 0.81 23.85 4.29
C MET A 1 1.69 23.49 5.46
N ASP A 2 1.40 22.38 6.10
CA ASP A 2 2.20 21.88 7.21
C ASP A 2 3.66 21.66 6.73
N LYS A 3 4.62 22.09 7.54
CA LYS A 3 6.05 22.01 7.22
C LYS A 3 6.52 20.55 7.18
N ILE A 4 5.93 19.66 8.00
CA ILE A 4 6.25 18.22 7.95
C ILE A 4 5.74 17.62 6.64
N GLN A 5 4.51 17.91 6.24
CA GLN A 5 3.97 17.52 4.93
C GLN A 5 4.85 18.00 3.77
N LEU A 6 5.33 19.26 3.81
CA LEU A 6 6.25 19.77 2.80
C LEU A 6 7.56 18.98 2.75
N ILE A 7 8.09 18.54 3.89
CA ILE A 7 9.29 17.69 3.94
C ILE A 7 8.99 16.33 3.32
N GLU A 8 7.89 15.69 3.70
CA GLU A 8 7.46 14.38 3.20
C GLU A 8 7.34 14.38 1.67
N GLU A 9 6.58 15.33 1.10
CA GLU A 9 6.41 15.44 -0.35
C GLU A 9 7.75 15.61 -1.09
N ASN A 10 8.66 16.39 -0.50
CA ASN A 10 9.98 16.61 -1.09
C ASN A 10 10.88 15.38 -0.98
N ARG A 11 10.83 14.66 0.13
CA ARG A 11 11.55 13.41 0.32
C ARG A 11 11.06 12.34 -0.68
N ILE A 12 9.75 12.19 -0.85
CA ILE A 12 9.13 11.29 -1.84
C ILE A 12 9.56 11.66 -3.27
N ARG A 13 9.41 12.94 -3.65
CA ARG A 13 9.75 13.43 -5.00
C ARG A 13 11.21 13.19 -5.39
N HIS A 14 12.09 13.10 -4.41
CA HIS A 14 13.53 12.92 -4.61
C HIS A 14 14.06 11.54 -4.22
N GLY A 15 13.16 10.57 -3.99
CA GLY A 15 13.53 9.17 -3.77
C GLY A 15 14.27 8.94 -2.45
N TYR A 16 13.98 9.73 -1.42
CA TYR A 16 14.56 9.55 -0.08
C TYR A 16 14.30 8.14 0.49
N SER A 17 13.14 7.55 0.16
CA SER A 17 12.72 6.22 0.61
C SER A 17 13.21 5.05 -0.26
N VAL A 18 13.72 5.29 -1.48
CA VAL A 18 13.88 4.20 -2.45
C VAL A 18 15.25 3.53 -2.40
N ILE A 19 16.33 4.21 -2.00
CA ILE A 19 17.68 3.62 -2.10
C ILE A 19 18.56 4.18 -0.99
N SER A 20 18.61 3.43 0.12
CA SER A 20 19.74 3.45 1.03
C SER A 20 21.04 3.37 0.21
N ARG A 21 21.97 4.28 0.49
CA ARG A 21 23.36 4.39 -0.03
C ARG A 21 23.62 5.24 -1.27
N ASN A 22 22.65 5.55 -2.15
CA ASN A 22 22.94 6.30 -3.39
C ASN A 22 21.95 7.43 -3.74
N VAL A 23 21.35 8.09 -2.75
CA VAL A 23 20.61 9.34 -3.00
C VAL A 23 21.58 10.34 -3.63
N SER A 24 21.39 10.63 -4.93
CA SER A 24 22.19 11.64 -5.60
C SER A 24 21.87 12.99 -4.95
N MET A 25 22.74 13.40 -4.03
CA MET A 25 22.69 14.67 -3.33
C MET A 25 22.58 15.85 -4.32
N LYS A 26 22.93 15.64 -5.60
CA LYS A 26 22.78 16.59 -6.70
C LYS A 26 21.31 16.90 -7.03
N GLY A 27 20.40 15.92 -7.03
CA GLY A 27 18.97 16.13 -7.29
C GLY A 27 18.29 16.93 -6.18
N TYR A 28 18.50 16.49 -4.93
CA TYR A 28 18.00 17.15 -3.73
C TYR A 28 18.60 18.57 -3.55
N LYS A 29 19.89 18.76 -3.83
CA LYS A 29 20.53 20.10 -3.84
C LYS A 29 20.00 21.01 -4.95
N LYS A 30 19.73 20.50 -6.17
CA LYS A 30 19.21 21.32 -7.29
C LYS A 30 17.81 21.85 -7.01
N PHE A 31 16.93 21.02 -6.45
CA PHE A 31 15.58 21.43 -6.06
C PHE A 31 15.60 22.45 -4.93
N ASN A 32 16.34 22.16 -3.86
CA ASN A 32 16.46 23.07 -2.73
C ASN A 32 17.16 24.40 -3.08
N ASN A 33 18.03 24.40 -4.09
CA ASN A 33 18.63 25.62 -4.62
C ASN A 33 17.61 26.55 -5.29
N LYS A 34 16.42 26.08 -5.66
CA LYS A 34 15.32 26.91 -6.19
C LYS A 34 14.59 27.69 -5.10
N HIS A 35 14.69 27.25 -3.83
CA HIS A 35 14.12 27.90 -2.63
C HIS A 35 15.19 28.56 -1.74
N LYS A 36 16.30 29.00 -2.35
CA LYS A 36 17.50 29.49 -1.67
C LYS A 36 17.26 30.81 -0.92
N LYS A 37 17.15 30.75 0.41
CA LYS A 37 18.16 31.26 1.38
C LYS A 37 17.64 31.43 2.82
N GLU A 38 16.32 31.40 3.05
CA GLU A 38 15.75 31.67 4.39
C GLU A 38 14.96 30.51 4.99
N ASP A 39 14.71 29.44 4.23
CA ASP A 39 13.91 28.34 4.75
C ASP A 39 14.72 27.49 5.74
N ILE A 40 14.25 27.47 6.99
CA ILE A 40 14.81 26.65 8.06
C ILE A 40 14.78 25.17 7.66
N ILE A 41 13.74 24.74 6.93
CA ILE A 41 13.56 23.35 6.49
C ILE A 41 14.75 22.88 5.65
N PHE A 42 15.22 23.71 4.72
CA PHE A 42 16.36 23.38 3.89
C PHE A 42 17.63 23.12 4.72
N LYS A 43 17.89 23.98 5.72
CA LYS A 43 19.06 23.82 6.59
C LYS A 43 18.97 22.52 7.39
N LEU A 44 17.78 22.21 7.91
CA LEU A 44 17.52 21.01 8.69
C LEU A 44 17.77 19.74 7.85
N GLU A 45 17.13 19.64 6.70
CA GLU A 45 17.24 18.47 5.83
C GLU A 45 18.64 18.33 5.19
N SER A 46 19.31 19.45 4.89
CA SER A 46 20.71 19.41 4.42
C SER A 46 21.64 18.84 5.49
N ASN A 47 21.45 19.21 6.75
CA ASN A 47 22.26 18.69 7.85
C ASN A 47 21.99 17.21 8.12
N LEU A 48 20.72 16.78 8.04
CA LEU A 48 20.32 15.38 8.13
C LEU A 48 20.92 14.54 7.00
N ALA A 49 20.90 15.04 5.77
CA ALA A 49 21.51 14.37 4.62
C ALA A 49 23.05 14.24 4.76
N ILE A 50 23.72 15.24 5.33
CA ILE A 50 25.16 15.14 5.62
C ILE A 50 25.40 14.08 6.70
N TYR A 51 24.57 14.03 7.74
CA TYR A 51 24.63 12.97 8.75
C TYR A 51 24.51 11.58 8.11
N LYS A 52 23.46 11.32 7.30
CA LYS A 52 23.29 10.03 6.63
C LYS A 52 24.48 9.62 5.75
N LYS A 53 25.21 10.59 5.19
CA LYS A 53 26.40 10.34 4.35
C LYS A 53 27.69 10.11 5.15
N VAL A 54 27.89 10.85 6.24
CA VAL A 54 29.18 10.96 6.94
C VAL A 54 29.16 10.24 8.30
N GLY A 55 27.97 9.99 8.85
CA GLY A 55 27.76 9.35 10.15
C GLY A 55 27.96 10.27 11.37
N THR A 56 28.40 11.52 11.19
CA THR A 56 28.72 12.41 12.32
C THR A 56 27.51 13.19 12.83
N ILE A 57 27.22 13.14 14.13
CA ILE A 57 26.09 13.86 14.77
C ILE A 57 26.25 15.38 14.86
N SER A 58 27.42 15.94 14.52
CA SER A 58 27.68 17.39 14.67
C SER A 58 26.69 18.27 13.90
N ASN A 59 26.20 17.80 12.74
CA ASN A 59 25.18 18.51 11.96
C ASN A 59 23.76 18.34 12.53
N LEU A 60 23.46 17.21 13.17
CA LEU A 60 22.20 17.03 13.92
C LEU A 60 22.15 17.96 15.14
N LEU A 61 23.27 18.13 15.86
CA LEU A 61 23.36 19.10 16.94
C LEU A 61 23.17 20.55 16.46
N LYS A 62 23.55 20.87 15.21
CA LYS A 62 23.22 22.17 14.61
C LYS A 62 21.72 22.32 14.36
N ASN A 63 21.03 21.25 13.94
CA ASN A 63 19.57 21.26 13.79
C ASN A 63 18.88 21.58 15.12
N LEU A 64 19.24 20.89 16.20
CA LEU A 64 18.69 21.17 17.52
C LEU A 64 18.88 22.63 17.96
N ARG A 65 20.07 23.22 17.70
CA ARG A 65 20.32 24.65 18.00
C ARG A 65 19.51 25.60 17.12
N LEU A 66 19.24 25.24 15.87
CA LEU A 66 18.41 26.05 14.97
C LEU A 66 16.96 26.06 15.41
N LEU A 67 16.47 24.90 15.87
CA LEU A 67 15.09 24.71 16.32
C LEU A 67 14.84 25.28 17.72
N ALA A 68 15.81 25.21 18.63
CA ALA A 68 15.71 25.77 19.99
C ALA A 68 15.41 27.28 20.03
N LYS A 69 15.64 28.00 18.93
CA LYS A 69 15.34 29.43 18.79
C LYS A 69 13.87 29.71 18.47
N LYS A 70 13.06 28.66 18.27
CA LYS A 70 11.67 28.75 17.81
C LYS A 70 10.79 27.86 18.69
N ASP A 71 9.67 28.42 19.12
CA ASP A 71 8.68 27.72 19.93
C ASP A 71 7.39 27.46 19.14
N ASP A 72 7.52 26.90 17.94
CA ASP A 72 6.40 26.42 17.14
C ASP A 72 6.30 24.90 17.17
N GLU A 73 5.09 24.37 16.96
CA GLU A 73 4.76 22.93 16.98
C GLU A 73 5.71 22.11 16.10
N PHE A 74 5.93 22.55 14.86
CA PHE A 74 6.91 21.94 13.96
C PHE A 74 8.30 21.86 14.57
N SER A 75 8.78 22.95 15.20
CA SER A 75 10.11 22.98 15.78
C SER A 75 10.24 22.03 16.96
N ARG A 76 9.19 21.85 17.76
CA ARG A 76 9.16 20.86 18.84
C ARG A 76 9.19 19.43 18.29
N LEU A 77 8.28 19.10 17.36
CA LEU A 77 8.17 17.77 16.78
C LEU A 77 9.44 17.36 16.02
N TYR A 78 9.96 18.23 15.16
CA TYR A 78 11.18 17.95 14.41
C TYR A 78 12.42 17.91 15.33
N SER A 79 12.44 18.68 16.42
CA SER A 79 13.52 18.56 17.42
C SER A 79 13.51 17.21 18.10
N LYS A 80 12.33 16.72 18.53
CA LYS A 80 12.18 15.37 19.10
C LYS A 80 12.68 14.32 18.12
N TYR A 81 12.25 14.37 16.86
CA TYR A 81 12.72 13.47 15.80
C TYR A 81 14.25 13.47 15.65
N ILE A 82 14.89 14.64 15.57
CA ILE A 82 16.36 14.73 15.48
C ILE A 82 17.05 14.23 16.76
N GLN A 83 16.44 14.47 17.92
CA GLN A 83 16.96 14.05 19.22
C GLN A 83 17.04 12.52 19.30
N CYS A 84 16.01 11.80 18.85
CA CYS A 84 16.06 10.33 18.81
C CYS A 84 17.19 9.78 17.92
N ILE A 85 17.50 10.42 16.78
CA ILE A 85 18.65 10.03 15.95
C ILE A 85 19.97 10.25 16.70
N VAL A 86 20.10 11.37 17.42
CA VAL A 86 21.30 11.69 18.21
C VAL A 86 21.47 10.69 19.36
N ASP A 87 20.38 10.36 20.05
CA ASP A 87 20.41 9.47 21.22
C ASP A 87 20.65 8.02 20.81
N LYS A 88 20.14 7.57 19.66
CA LYS A 88 20.57 6.32 19.03
C LYS A 88 22.09 6.28 18.86
N HIS A 89 22.66 7.30 18.21
CA HIS A 89 24.10 7.34 17.97
C HIS A 89 24.90 7.37 19.28
N ARG A 90 24.34 7.95 20.35
CA ARG A 90 24.94 7.97 21.70
C ARG A 90 24.66 6.72 22.53
N LYS A 91 23.85 5.78 22.01
CA LYS A 91 23.40 4.57 22.73
C LYS A 91 22.65 4.87 24.03
N CYS A 92 21.85 5.93 24.02
CA CYS A 92 21.00 6.35 25.15
C CYS A 92 19.57 6.64 24.71
N LEU A 93 19.11 5.99 23.64
CA LEU A 93 17.76 6.14 23.13
C LEU A 93 16.75 5.60 24.14
N ASN A 94 15.78 6.44 24.49
CA ASN A 94 14.60 6.03 25.25
C ASN A 94 13.52 5.54 24.27
N ILE A 95 12.94 4.39 24.56
CA ILE A 95 11.90 3.79 23.72
C ILE A 95 10.61 4.59 23.74
N ASP A 96 10.25 5.17 24.89
CA ASP A 96 9.02 5.96 25.02
C ASP A 96 9.06 7.20 24.11
N ASP A 97 10.22 7.86 24.03
CA ASP A 97 10.44 9.01 23.14
C ASP A 97 10.35 8.61 21.65
N LEU A 98 10.78 7.39 21.32
CA LEU A 98 10.71 6.85 19.96
C LEU A 98 9.27 6.53 19.56
N ILE A 99 8.50 5.91 20.46
CA ILE A 99 7.07 5.61 20.28
C ILE A 99 6.27 6.92 20.14
N GLU A 100 6.52 7.92 20.99
CA GLU A 100 5.80 9.20 20.92
C GLU A 100 5.99 9.88 19.55
N ILE A 101 7.21 9.85 19.02
CA ILE A 101 7.51 10.43 17.69
C ILE A 101 6.91 9.59 16.58
N ARG A 102 6.94 8.25 16.70
CA ARG A 102 6.29 7.33 15.76
C ARG A 102 4.82 7.67 15.61
N ASP A 103 4.11 7.79 16.74
CA ASP A 103 2.68 8.08 16.74
C ASP A 103 2.40 9.47 16.16
N SER A 104 3.27 10.45 16.44
CA SER A 104 3.15 11.82 15.91
C SER A 104 3.47 11.94 14.41
N LEU A 105 4.26 11.01 13.85
CA LEU A 105 4.72 11.04 12.45
C LEU A 105 4.19 9.88 11.60
N CYS A 106 3.24 9.10 12.12
CA CYS A 106 2.70 7.91 11.47
C CYS A 106 2.07 8.16 10.08
N ASP A 107 1.63 9.39 9.81
CA ASP A 107 1.08 9.79 8.51
C ASP A 107 2.15 10.00 7.41
N TYR A 108 3.44 10.04 7.77
CA TYR A 108 4.54 10.40 6.88
C TYR A 108 5.54 9.24 6.69
N SER A 109 5.37 8.51 5.59
CA SER A 109 6.11 7.29 5.24
C SER A 109 7.63 7.42 5.33
N THR A 110 8.21 8.56 4.93
CA THR A 110 9.67 8.70 4.92
C THR A 110 10.22 8.91 6.33
N PHE A 111 9.45 9.51 7.24
CA PHE A 111 9.80 9.61 8.64
C PHE A 111 9.64 8.26 9.35
N MET A 112 8.58 7.51 9.05
CA MET A 112 8.40 6.15 9.58
C MET A 112 9.57 5.26 9.17
N THR A 113 10.01 5.32 7.92
CA THR A 113 11.22 4.61 7.46
C THR A 113 12.44 4.92 8.34
N ASP A 114 12.68 6.20 8.64
CA ASP A 114 13.78 6.61 9.51
C ASP A 114 13.61 6.09 10.94
N ILE A 115 12.39 6.05 11.48
CA ILE A 115 12.09 5.57 12.83
C ILE A 115 12.34 4.07 12.96
N TYR A 116 11.91 3.28 11.98
CA TYR A 116 12.23 1.85 11.91
C TYR A 116 13.75 1.64 11.73
N GLU A 117 14.43 2.44 10.90
CA GLU A 117 15.90 2.44 10.81
C GLU A 117 16.57 2.82 12.13
N ILE A 118 15.96 3.70 12.94
CA ILE A 118 16.46 4.08 14.27
C ILE A 118 16.31 2.92 15.25
N ASN A 119 15.20 2.20 15.20
CA ASN A 119 14.95 1.03 16.03
C ASN A 119 15.97 -0.11 15.80
N ASP A 120 16.37 -0.37 14.55
CA ASP A 120 17.35 -1.44 14.21
C ASP A 120 16.98 -2.81 14.80
N ASP A 121 15.68 -3.12 14.76
CA ASP A 121 15.06 -4.32 15.32
C ASP A 121 15.40 -4.59 16.81
N GLN A 122 15.77 -3.55 17.57
CA GLN A 122 16.03 -3.67 19.01
C GLN A 122 14.75 -3.87 19.82
N TYR A 123 13.64 -3.30 19.34
CA TYR A 123 12.33 -3.41 19.96
C TYR A 123 11.32 -3.90 18.94
N ASP A 124 10.39 -4.75 19.38
CA ASP A 124 9.26 -5.11 18.55
C ASP A 124 8.22 -3.97 18.57
N PHE A 125 8.08 -3.27 17.45
CA PHE A 125 7.06 -2.23 17.33
C PHE A 125 5.66 -2.80 17.18
N ASP A 126 5.51 -4.07 16.81
CA ASP A 126 4.20 -4.70 16.68
C ASP A 126 3.48 -4.79 18.03
N ASP A 127 4.22 -4.95 19.14
CA ASP A 127 3.69 -4.88 20.52
C ASP A 127 3.02 -3.54 20.85
N HIS A 128 3.35 -2.49 20.11
CA HIS A 128 2.87 -1.13 20.31
C HIS A 128 1.88 -0.71 19.22
N LYS A 129 1.49 -1.62 18.33
CA LYS A 129 0.45 -1.37 17.34
C LYS A 129 -0.91 -1.66 17.93
N ILE A 130 -1.91 -0.96 17.44
CA ILE A 130 -3.29 -1.18 17.82
C ILE A 130 -3.84 -2.28 16.91
N SER A 131 -4.16 -3.43 17.51
CA SER A 131 -4.84 -4.52 16.82
C SER A 131 -6.34 -4.23 16.71
N PHE A 132 -6.88 -4.38 15.50
CA PHE A 132 -8.29 -4.31 15.20
C PHE A 132 -8.68 -5.48 14.31
N THR A 133 -9.69 -6.24 14.73
CA THR A 133 -10.21 -7.36 13.94
C THR A 133 -11.36 -6.90 13.04
N TRP A 134 -11.12 -6.89 11.74
CA TRP A 134 -12.16 -6.70 10.73
C TRP A 134 -12.71 -8.06 10.29
N ASN A 135 -13.89 -8.42 10.79
CA ASN A 135 -14.47 -9.77 10.67
C ASN A 135 -13.54 -10.85 11.26
N ASP A 136 -12.82 -11.58 10.41
CA ASP A 136 -11.85 -12.62 10.76
C ASP A 136 -10.40 -12.25 10.41
N ILE A 137 -10.16 -11.01 9.95
CA ILE A 137 -8.84 -10.49 9.57
C ILE A 137 -8.36 -9.53 10.65
N GLU A 138 -7.20 -9.83 11.23
CA GLU A 138 -6.50 -8.91 12.13
C GLU A 138 -5.75 -7.85 11.31
N VAL A 139 -5.94 -6.57 11.67
CA VAL A 139 -5.29 -5.43 11.06
C VAL A 139 -4.60 -4.63 12.16
N LEU A 140 -3.31 -4.34 11.97
CA LEU A 140 -2.53 -3.57 12.94
C LEU A 140 -2.35 -2.13 12.46
N PHE A 141 -2.64 -1.17 13.36
CA PHE A 141 -2.50 0.25 13.13
C PHE A 141 -1.35 0.83 13.96
N GLU A 142 -0.55 1.71 13.35
CA GLU A 142 0.56 2.37 14.06
C GLU A 142 0.09 3.35 15.15
N SER A 143 -1.13 3.88 15.03
CA SER A 143 -1.69 4.84 15.99
C SER A 143 -3.21 4.83 16.01
N GLU A 144 -3.78 5.38 17.09
CA GLU A 144 -5.24 5.52 17.25
C GLU A 144 -5.85 6.48 16.22
N ASN A 145 -5.07 7.46 15.75
CA ASN A 145 -5.46 8.36 14.68
C ASN A 145 -5.66 7.60 13.35
N LEU A 146 -4.76 6.68 13.01
CA LEU A 146 -4.90 5.86 11.80
C LEU A 146 -6.10 4.91 11.88
N LEU A 147 -6.32 4.30 13.05
CA LEU A 147 -7.53 3.50 13.30
C LEU A 147 -8.80 4.35 13.12
N SER A 148 -8.83 5.55 13.69
CA SER A 148 -9.96 6.47 13.57
C SER A 148 -10.25 6.84 12.12
N LYS A 149 -9.20 7.21 11.35
CA LYS A 149 -9.31 7.48 9.91
C LYS A 149 -9.83 6.27 9.14
N PHE A 150 -9.44 5.06 9.53
CA PHE A 150 -9.95 3.84 8.91
C PHE A 150 -11.44 3.65 9.15
N LEU A 151 -11.88 3.74 10.41
CA LEU A 151 -13.29 3.60 10.81
C LEU A 151 -14.20 4.65 10.16
N GLU A 152 -13.68 5.84 9.90
CA GLU A 152 -14.40 6.94 9.24
C GLU A 152 -14.32 6.90 7.70
N ASN A 153 -13.67 5.89 7.09
CA ASN A 153 -13.42 5.81 5.65
C ASN A 153 -12.60 6.99 5.07
N ARG A 154 -11.68 7.55 5.85
CA ARG A 154 -10.79 8.67 5.49
C ARG A 154 -9.32 8.29 5.36
N PHE A 155 -8.98 7.03 5.59
CA PHE A 155 -7.60 6.55 5.47
C PHE A 155 -7.11 6.66 4.01
N GLU A 156 -5.88 7.16 3.83
CA GLU A 156 -5.23 7.29 2.53
C GLU A 156 -4.07 6.31 2.44
N VAL A 157 -4.03 5.52 1.37
CA VAL A 157 -2.90 4.62 1.10
C VAL A 157 -1.72 5.45 0.63
N ASN A 158 -0.76 5.64 1.53
CA ASN A 158 0.42 6.49 1.34
C ASN A 158 1.73 5.69 1.15
N ASP A 159 1.70 4.37 1.31
CA ASP A 159 2.86 3.48 1.14
C ASP A 159 2.50 2.12 0.52
N PHE A 160 3.50 1.24 0.40
CA PHE A 160 3.38 -0.13 -0.14
C PHE A 160 3.53 -1.20 0.94
N ILE A 161 3.40 -0.84 2.22
CA ILE A 161 3.49 -1.79 3.33
C ILE A 161 2.22 -2.65 3.34
N PHE A 162 2.37 -3.92 3.68
CA PHE A 162 1.29 -4.90 3.66
C PHE A 162 0.02 -4.41 4.38
N ASN A 163 0.13 -3.93 5.63
CA ASN A 163 -1.03 -3.47 6.40
C ASN A 163 -1.73 -2.27 5.75
N THR A 164 -0.99 -1.29 5.23
CA THR A 164 -1.56 -0.13 4.53
C THR A 164 -2.31 -0.56 3.27
N LEU A 165 -1.76 -1.50 2.51
CA LEU A 165 -2.41 -2.07 1.33
C LEU A 165 -3.65 -2.89 1.69
N LEU A 166 -3.59 -3.69 2.77
CA LEU A 166 -4.70 -4.45 3.31
C LEU A 166 -5.86 -3.53 3.72
N ILE A 167 -5.56 -2.49 4.49
CA ILE A 167 -6.51 -1.45 4.90
C ILE A 167 -7.18 -0.83 3.67
N GLY A 168 -6.39 -0.43 2.67
CA GLY A 168 -6.91 0.13 1.43
C GLY A 168 -7.88 -0.81 0.70
N LYS A 169 -7.58 -2.12 0.67
CA LYS A 169 -8.46 -3.13 0.07
C LYS A 169 -9.74 -3.36 0.87
N ILE A 170 -9.65 -3.39 2.19
CA ILE A 170 -10.82 -3.49 3.08
C ILE A 170 -11.73 -2.27 2.91
N GLN A 171 -11.19 -1.06 2.83
CA GLN A 171 -11.98 0.14 2.59
C GLN A 171 -12.63 0.17 1.21
N GLU A 172 -11.92 -0.28 0.18
CA GLU A 172 -12.48 -0.44 -1.17
C GLU A 172 -13.68 -1.38 -1.15
N PHE A 173 -13.58 -2.51 -0.45
CA PHE A 173 -14.69 -3.43 -0.22
C PHE A 173 -15.85 -2.76 0.54
N ASN A 174 -15.58 -2.17 1.72
CA ASN A 174 -16.59 -1.55 2.57
C ASN A 174 -17.36 -0.45 1.84
N LYS A 175 -16.67 0.41 1.07
CA LYS A 175 -17.30 1.47 0.29
C LYS A 175 -18.25 0.93 -0.79
N ASN A 176 -17.88 -0.17 -1.45
CA ASN A 176 -18.75 -0.78 -2.45
C ASN A 176 -19.92 -1.54 -1.81
N PHE A 177 -19.68 -2.17 -0.67
CA PHE A 177 -20.73 -2.81 0.11
C PHE A 177 -21.76 -1.80 0.62
N GLN A 178 -21.34 -0.69 1.20
CA GLN A 178 -22.24 0.38 1.66
C GLN A 178 -23.08 0.97 0.52
N LYS A 179 -22.49 1.18 -0.67
CA LYS A 179 -23.23 1.63 -1.86
C LYS A 179 -24.29 0.62 -2.29
N LEU A 180 -23.95 -0.67 -2.22
CA LEU A 180 -24.90 -1.73 -2.53
C LEU A 180 -26.03 -1.74 -1.50
N GLU A 181 -25.72 -1.69 -0.20
CA GLU A 181 -26.72 -1.64 0.86
C GLU A 181 -27.66 -0.46 0.74
N SER A 182 -27.15 0.76 0.48
CA SER A 182 -27.99 1.95 0.33
C SER A 182 -29.01 1.80 -0.80
N ILE A 183 -28.61 1.13 -1.87
CA ILE A 183 -29.41 0.98 -3.08
C ILE A 183 -30.40 -0.19 -2.95
N LEU A 184 -30.05 -1.23 -2.20
CA LEU A 184 -30.98 -2.31 -1.84
C LEU A 184 -32.09 -1.84 -0.89
N GLN A 185 -31.96 -0.65 -0.29
CA GLN A 185 -33.01 -0.03 0.53
C GLN A 185 -33.96 0.88 -0.28
N GLU A 186 -33.66 1.14 -1.56
CA GLU A 186 -34.52 1.97 -2.42
C GLU A 186 -35.70 1.16 -2.98
N ASP A 187 -36.91 1.73 -2.95
CA ASP A 187 -38.13 1.07 -3.45
C ASP A 187 -38.14 0.93 -4.99
N ASP A 188 -37.50 1.85 -5.71
CA ASP A 188 -37.44 1.91 -7.18
C ASP A 188 -36.09 1.42 -7.75
N LEU A 189 -35.51 0.40 -7.12
CA LEU A 189 -34.23 -0.16 -7.53
C LEU A 189 -34.23 -0.68 -8.97
N LYS A 190 -33.43 -0.04 -9.84
CA LYS A 190 -33.21 -0.50 -11.21
C LYS A 190 -32.31 -1.74 -11.24
N TYR A 191 -32.73 -2.74 -12.02
CA TYR A 191 -31.97 -3.97 -12.21
C TYR A 191 -30.53 -3.76 -12.69
N SER A 192 -30.30 -2.86 -13.66
CA SER A 192 -28.95 -2.57 -14.16
C SER A 192 -28.03 -2.02 -13.08
N GLN A 193 -28.57 -1.16 -12.21
CA GLN A 193 -27.82 -0.56 -11.11
C GLN A 193 -27.44 -1.61 -10.06
N ALA A 194 -28.37 -2.51 -9.72
CA ALA A 194 -28.08 -3.65 -8.84
C ALA A 194 -26.99 -4.54 -9.44
N VAL A 195 -27.12 -4.95 -10.71
CA VAL A 195 -26.13 -5.78 -11.41
C VAL A 195 -24.75 -5.12 -11.42
N PHE A 196 -24.69 -3.82 -11.73
CA PHE A 196 -23.44 -3.07 -11.76
C PHE A 196 -22.74 -3.10 -10.39
N LEU A 197 -23.48 -2.86 -9.30
CA LEU A 197 -22.91 -2.83 -7.95
C LEU A 197 -22.52 -4.20 -7.44
N PHE A 198 -23.33 -5.23 -7.69
CA PHE A 198 -22.96 -6.62 -7.38
C PHE A 198 -21.67 -7.03 -8.10
N ARG A 199 -21.50 -6.62 -9.37
CA ARG A 199 -20.27 -6.87 -10.12
C ARG A 199 -19.08 -6.15 -9.51
N ASN A 200 -19.24 -4.86 -9.18
CA ASN A 200 -18.17 -4.06 -8.60
C ASN A 200 -17.74 -4.59 -7.23
N LEU A 201 -18.70 -4.99 -6.39
CA LEU A 201 -18.41 -5.63 -5.12
C LEU A 201 -17.72 -7.00 -5.30
N ASN A 202 -18.16 -7.80 -6.28
CA ASN A 202 -17.52 -9.08 -6.60
C ASN A 202 -16.07 -8.91 -7.08
N GLU A 203 -15.80 -7.90 -7.90
CA GLU A 203 -14.42 -7.60 -8.36
C GLU A 203 -13.52 -7.15 -7.22
N THR A 204 -14.02 -6.29 -6.33
CA THR A 204 -13.26 -5.82 -5.17
C THR A 204 -13.03 -6.94 -4.16
N THR A 205 -14.03 -7.80 -3.94
CA THR A 205 -13.90 -9.02 -3.11
C THR A 205 -12.90 -10.00 -3.71
N ALA A 206 -12.94 -10.24 -5.02
CA ALA A 206 -11.96 -11.10 -5.71
C ALA A 206 -10.53 -10.56 -5.59
N ASN A 207 -10.37 -9.23 -5.72
CA ASN A 207 -9.07 -8.57 -5.56
C ASN A 207 -8.55 -8.70 -4.13
N LEU A 208 -9.42 -8.53 -3.13
CA LEU A 208 -9.07 -8.72 -1.71
C LEU A 208 -8.70 -10.18 -1.43
N GLN A 209 -9.51 -11.15 -1.88
CA GLN A 209 -9.23 -12.58 -1.71
C GLN A 209 -7.89 -12.96 -2.35
N LYS A 210 -7.63 -12.48 -3.57
CA LYS A 210 -6.36 -12.69 -4.25
C LYS A 210 -5.19 -12.10 -3.47
N PHE A 211 -5.32 -10.87 -2.97
CA PHE A 211 -4.29 -10.21 -2.17
C PHE A 211 -3.99 -11.00 -0.88
N LEU A 212 -5.02 -11.49 -0.17
CA LEU A 212 -4.84 -12.31 1.03
C LEU A 212 -4.12 -13.62 0.70
N ASN A 213 -4.56 -14.33 -0.34
CA ASN A 213 -3.95 -15.59 -0.78
C ASN A 213 -2.48 -15.42 -1.20
N GLU A 214 -2.14 -14.32 -1.89
CA GLU A 214 -0.76 -13.99 -2.28
C GLU A 214 0.15 -13.70 -1.08
N ASN A 215 -0.43 -13.33 0.08
CA ASN A 215 0.28 -13.06 1.32
C ASN A 215 0.06 -14.14 2.40
N TYR A 216 -0.44 -15.32 2.03
CA TYR A 216 -0.68 -16.46 2.92
C TYR A 216 -1.69 -16.20 4.06
N TYR A 217 -2.61 -15.25 3.87
CA TYR A 217 -3.74 -15.03 4.75
C TYR A 217 -4.99 -15.74 4.22
N THR A 218 -5.76 -16.33 5.12
CA THR A 218 -7.07 -16.92 4.83
C THR A 218 -8.15 -16.14 5.56
N SER A 219 -9.27 -15.90 4.88
CA SER A 219 -10.48 -15.33 5.46
C SER A 219 -11.67 -16.12 4.96
N ASP A 220 -12.38 -16.73 5.91
CA ASP A 220 -13.65 -17.41 5.69
C ASP A 220 -14.69 -16.39 5.25
N PHE A 221 -14.73 -15.21 5.90
CA PHE A 221 -15.64 -14.13 5.56
C PHE A 221 -15.51 -13.70 4.08
N VAL A 222 -14.29 -13.41 3.62
CA VAL A 222 -14.05 -12.97 2.24
C VAL A 222 -14.38 -14.08 1.25
N SER A 223 -14.08 -15.33 1.59
CA SER A 223 -14.31 -16.48 0.72
C SER A 223 -15.80 -16.81 0.58
N GLU A 224 -16.55 -16.80 1.69
CA GLU A 224 -18.00 -16.96 1.69
C GLU A 224 -18.68 -15.82 0.92
N THR A 225 -18.30 -14.58 1.21
CA THR A 225 -18.84 -13.40 0.52
C THR A 225 -18.59 -13.47 -0.99
N TYR A 226 -17.40 -13.90 -1.41
CA TYR A 226 -17.09 -14.08 -2.83
C TYR A 226 -17.99 -15.15 -3.48
N ASN A 227 -18.20 -16.28 -2.82
CA ASN A 227 -19.05 -17.35 -3.33
C ASN A 227 -20.51 -16.90 -3.44
N ASP A 228 -21.03 -16.20 -2.44
CA ASP A 228 -22.38 -15.64 -2.46
C ASP A 228 -22.58 -14.67 -3.63
N LEU A 229 -21.63 -13.76 -3.83
CA LEU A 229 -21.65 -12.81 -4.93
C LEU A 229 -21.65 -13.51 -6.29
N GLN A 230 -20.87 -14.58 -6.44
CA GLN A 230 -20.87 -15.39 -7.68
C GLN A 230 -22.22 -16.06 -7.92
N LEU A 231 -22.86 -16.59 -6.88
CA LEU A 231 -24.18 -17.21 -6.99
C LEU A 231 -25.27 -16.18 -7.34
N ILE A 232 -25.26 -15.02 -6.69
CA ILE A 232 -26.17 -13.91 -7.01
C ILE A 232 -25.96 -13.46 -8.46
N LEU A 233 -24.72 -13.20 -8.87
CA LEU A 233 -24.38 -12.78 -10.24
C LEU A 233 -24.75 -13.82 -11.29
N LYS A 234 -24.59 -15.11 -11.00
CA LYS A 234 -25.04 -16.19 -11.90
C LYS A 234 -26.55 -16.18 -12.06
N SER A 235 -27.29 -15.94 -10.98
CA SER A 235 -28.75 -15.86 -10.99
C SER A 235 -29.22 -14.62 -11.77
N LEU A 236 -28.52 -13.49 -11.63
CA LEU A 236 -28.73 -12.28 -12.43
C LEU A 236 -28.42 -12.48 -13.94
N LYS A 237 -27.44 -13.32 -14.30
CA LYS A 237 -27.13 -13.58 -15.73
C LYS A 237 -28.24 -14.31 -16.48
N HIS A 238 -29.16 -14.98 -15.78
CA HIS A 238 -30.21 -15.77 -16.42
C HIS A 238 -31.47 -14.98 -16.77
N PHE A 239 -31.52 -13.67 -16.49
CA PHE A 239 -32.58 -12.75 -16.92
C PHE A 239 -34.01 -13.30 -16.70
N LYS A 240 -34.20 -14.08 -15.65
CA LYS A 240 -35.51 -14.59 -15.27
C LYS A 240 -36.29 -13.47 -14.59
N LYS A 241 -37.62 -13.46 -14.74
CA LYS A 241 -38.51 -12.49 -14.06
C LYS A 241 -38.34 -12.48 -12.54
N GLU A 242 -37.79 -13.56 -11.97
CA GLU A 242 -37.48 -13.75 -10.56
C GLU A 242 -36.04 -14.22 -10.41
N ILE A 243 -35.31 -13.67 -9.45
CA ILE A 243 -33.95 -14.08 -9.13
C ILE A 243 -34.01 -15.27 -8.18
N ASN A 244 -33.57 -16.43 -8.66
CA ASN A 244 -33.42 -17.62 -7.82
C ASN A 244 -32.18 -17.45 -6.93
N LEU A 245 -32.38 -16.95 -5.71
CA LEU A 245 -31.32 -16.90 -4.71
C LEU A 245 -31.03 -18.30 -4.17
N PRO A 246 -29.77 -18.58 -3.76
CA PRO A 246 -29.43 -19.77 -2.98
C PRO A 246 -30.32 -19.91 -1.74
N GLU A 247 -30.64 -21.16 -1.36
CA GLU A 247 -31.41 -21.43 -0.14
C GLU A 247 -30.70 -20.95 1.13
N ASN A 248 -29.36 -20.93 1.11
CA ASN A 248 -28.48 -20.42 2.16
C ASN A 248 -27.68 -19.24 1.62
N LEU A 249 -28.33 -18.10 1.40
CA LEU A 249 -27.61 -16.86 1.14
C LEU A 249 -26.80 -16.56 2.42
N GLY A 250 -25.54 -16.14 2.33
CA GLY A 250 -24.78 -15.82 3.54
C GLY A 250 -25.47 -14.75 4.38
N SER A 251 -25.17 -14.76 5.68
CA SER A 251 -25.77 -13.88 6.70
C SER A 251 -25.76 -12.39 6.32
N LEU A 252 -24.73 -11.97 5.58
CA LEU A 252 -24.51 -10.61 5.10
C LEU A 252 -25.63 -10.13 4.14
N PHE A 253 -26.13 -11.02 3.28
CA PHE A 253 -27.15 -10.67 2.28
C PHE A 253 -28.56 -11.14 2.65
N GLU A 254 -28.73 -12.02 3.64
CA GLU A 254 -30.03 -12.56 4.03
C GLU A 254 -31.07 -11.48 4.33
N LYS A 255 -30.64 -10.39 4.99
CA LYS A 255 -31.50 -9.24 5.29
C LYS A 255 -32.11 -8.60 4.03
N TYR A 256 -31.46 -8.74 2.88
CA TYR A 256 -31.88 -8.17 1.59
C TYR A 256 -32.53 -9.19 0.66
N ARG A 257 -32.76 -10.43 1.11
CA ARG A 257 -33.30 -11.54 0.29
C ARG A 257 -34.59 -11.14 -0.45
N ASN A 258 -35.53 -10.48 0.24
CA ASN A 258 -36.80 -10.08 -0.35
C ASN A 258 -36.64 -9.01 -1.44
N GLN A 259 -35.78 -8.01 -1.20
CA GLN A 259 -35.50 -6.94 -2.16
C GLN A 259 -34.82 -7.52 -3.40
N LEU A 260 -33.89 -8.46 -3.20
CA LEU A 260 -33.24 -9.18 -4.27
C LEU A 260 -34.21 -10.04 -5.09
N GLN A 261 -35.16 -10.72 -4.47
CA GLN A 261 -36.18 -11.50 -5.20
C GLN A 261 -37.13 -10.62 -6.02
N ASN A 262 -37.42 -9.41 -5.54
CA ASN A 262 -38.39 -8.49 -6.15
C ASN A 262 -37.80 -7.53 -7.19
N LEU A 263 -36.52 -7.67 -7.55
CA LEU A 263 -35.87 -6.88 -8.60
C LEU A 263 -36.60 -7.03 -9.94
N LYS A 264 -37.25 -5.95 -10.38
CA LYS A 264 -37.99 -5.93 -11.65
C LYS A 264 -37.04 -5.69 -12.82
N ILE A 265 -37.17 -6.53 -13.84
CA ILE A 265 -36.41 -6.42 -15.09
C ILE A 265 -37.28 -5.74 -16.14
N ASP A 266 -36.85 -4.58 -16.65
CA ASP A 266 -37.39 -4.02 -17.89
C ASP A 266 -36.49 -4.38 -19.09
N ASN A 267 -37.09 -4.40 -20.30
CA ASN A 267 -36.42 -4.82 -21.53
C ASN A 267 -35.31 -3.87 -22.00
N GLU A 268 -35.41 -2.57 -21.74
CA GLU A 268 -34.40 -1.58 -22.15
C GLU A 268 -33.15 -1.70 -21.26
N THR A 269 -33.37 -1.89 -19.96
CA THR A 269 -32.36 -2.16 -18.95
C THR A 269 -31.62 -3.47 -19.21
N MET A 270 -32.31 -4.51 -19.70
CA MET A 270 -31.67 -5.76 -20.13
C MET A 270 -30.74 -5.56 -21.33
N LYS A 271 -31.16 -4.78 -22.34
CA LYS A 271 -30.31 -4.43 -23.49
C LYS A 271 -29.06 -3.68 -23.04
N GLN A 272 -29.19 -2.71 -22.14
CA GLN A 272 -28.05 -1.94 -21.64
C GLN A 272 -27.03 -2.83 -20.92
N VAL A 273 -27.47 -3.73 -20.03
CA VAL A 273 -26.56 -4.68 -19.35
C VAL A 273 -25.85 -5.62 -20.33
N LEU A 274 -26.53 -6.05 -21.40
CA LEU A 274 -25.93 -6.85 -22.47
C LEU A 274 -24.90 -6.05 -23.27
N ILE A 275 -25.21 -4.79 -23.60
CA ILE A 275 -24.30 -3.88 -24.28
C ILE A 275 -23.07 -3.64 -23.41
N ASP A 276 -23.24 -3.28 -22.13
CA ASP A 276 -22.14 -3.05 -21.20
C ASP A 276 -21.24 -4.30 -21.06
N GLU A 277 -21.83 -5.50 -21.06
CA GLU A 277 -21.08 -6.76 -20.98
C GLU A 277 -20.34 -7.09 -22.27
N LEU A 278 -20.94 -6.80 -23.42
CA LEU A 278 -20.29 -6.91 -24.73
C LEU A 278 -19.16 -5.89 -24.83
N GLU A 279 -19.41 -4.63 -24.50
CA GLU A 279 -18.42 -3.57 -24.45
C GLU A 279 -17.26 -3.97 -23.56
N ARG A 280 -17.49 -4.52 -22.36
CA ARG A 280 -16.40 -4.94 -21.48
C ARG A 280 -15.57 -6.09 -22.03
N ARG A 281 -16.20 -7.06 -22.72
CA ARG A 281 -15.49 -8.18 -23.37
C ARG A 281 -14.73 -7.75 -24.62
N ILE A 282 -15.27 -6.77 -25.35
CA ILE A 282 -14.69 -6.21 -26.57
C ILE A 282 -13.62 -5.16 -26.23
N THR A 283 -13.75 -4.49 -25.07
CA THR A 283 -12.75 -3.61 -24.49
C THR A 283 -11.60 -4.47 -24.01
N PHE A 284 -10.76 -4.89 -24.95
CA PHE A 284 -9.38 -5.20 -24.68
C PHE A 284 -8.81 -3.98 -23.95
N LYS A 285 -8.63 -4.09 -22.62
CA LYS A 285 -7.56 -3.36 -21.97
C LYS A 285 -6.35 -3.71 -22.79
N SER A 286 -5.86 -2.76 -23.59
CA SER A 286 -4.54 -2.88 -24.14
C SER A 286 -3.66 -3.03 -22.91
N PHE A 287 -3.28 -4.27 -22.61
CA PHE A 287 -2.01 -4.49 -21.99
C PHE A 287 -1.07 -3.79 -22.97
N LYS A 288 -0.69 -2.54 -22.66
CA LYS A 288 0.61 -2.07 -23.07
C LYS A 288 1.48 -3.25 -22.71
N ARG A 289 1.97 -3.97 -23.73
CA ARG A 289 3.09 -4.87 -23.55
C ARG A 289 4.07 -3.99 -22.80
N MET A 290 4.20 -4.25 -21.52
CA MET A 290 5.29 -3.71 -20.74
C MET A 290 6.49 -4.09 -21.60
N PRO A 291 7.25 -3.12 -22.16
CA PRO A 291 8.51 -3.50 -22.74
C PRO A 291 9.18 -4.26 -21.60
N LEU A 292 9.52 -5.53 -21.84
CA LEU A 292 10.31 -6.32 -20.90
C LEU A 292 11.55 -5.46 -20.64
N GLY A 293 11.50 -4.68 -19.55
CA GLY A 293 12.61 -3.90 -19.09
C GLY A 293 13.67 -4.91 -18.66
N PRO A 294 14.94 -4.73 -19.04
CA PRO A 294 15.99 -5.65 -18.67
C PRO A 294 16.30 -5.44 -17.19
N VAL A 295 15.53 -6.04 -16.28
CA VAL A 295 15.80 -6.03 -14.83
C VAL A 295 15.49 -7.38 -14.18
N PHE A 296 15.69 -8.47 -14.93
CA PHE A 296 15.78 -9.83 -14.36
C PHE A 296 17.14 -10.50 -14.59
N TYR A 297 18.07 -9.82 -15.25
CA TYR A 297 19.40 -10.38 -15.55
C TYR A 297 20.46 -10.11 -14.48
N ASP A 298 20.26 -9.16 -13.56
CA ASP A 298 21.28 -8.85 -12.54
C ASP A 298 21.16 -9.73 -11.29
N LEU A 299 19.96 -10.17 -10.90
CA LEU A 299 19.81 -11.02 -9.71
C LEU A 299 20.25 -12.46 -9.97
N ALA A 300 20.14 -12.98 -11.20
CA ALA A 300 20.57 -14.34 -11.50
C ALA A 300 22.08 -14.45 -11.77
N TYR A 301 22.76 -13.35 -12.11
CA TYR A 301 24.20 -13.37 -12.42
C TYR A 301 25.05 -13.70 -11.18
N ASP A 302 24.62 -13.25 -10.00
CA ASP A 302 25.32 -13.52 -8.73
C ASP A 302 25.15 -14.97 -8.22
N PHE A 303 24.16 -15.71 -8.71
CA PHE A 303 23.89 -17.10 -8.29
C PHE A 303 24.27 -18.15 -9.33
N VAL A 304 24.66 -17.75 -10.55
CA VAL A 304 25.19 -18.67 -11.56
C VAL A 304 26.70 -18.76 -11.39
N GLN A 305 27.18 -19.85 -10.77
CA GLN A 305 28.60 -20.20 -10.83
C GLN A 305 28.92 -20.65 -12.26
N PHE A 306 29.56 -19.77 -13.03
CA PHE A 306 30.18 -20.17 -14.28
C PHE A 306 31.40 -21.04 -13.99
N PRO A 307 31.58 -22.19 -14.65
CA PRO A 307 32.82 -22.96 -14.53
C PRO A 307 34.00 -22.08 -14.98
N LYS A 308 35.14 -22.22 -14.29
CA LYS A 308 36.34 -21.43 -14.60
C LYS A 308 36.70 -21.64 -16.07
N GLU A 309 37.07 -20.57 -16.78
CA GLU A 309 37.31 -20.54 -18.24
C GLU A 309 38.27 -21.65 -18.74
N ASP A 310 39.11 -22.20 -17.86
CA ASP A 310 40.02 -23.30 -18.15
C ASP A 310 39.32 -24.65 -18.41
N ASP A 311 38.16 -24.92 -17.81
CA ASP A 311 37.48 -26.21 -17.92
C ASP A 311 36.72 -26.34 -19.26
N ILE A 312 36.10 -25.26 -19.74
CA ILE A 312 35.44 -25.21 -21.06
C ILE A 312 36.47 -25.31 -22.20
N SER A 313 37.65 -24.73 -22.00
CA SER A 313 38.76 -24.77 -22.97
C SER A 313 39.34 -26.18 -23.10
N LYS A 314 39.45 -26.92 -22.00
CA LYS A 314 39.86 -28.34 -21.99
C LYS A 314 38.81 -29.26 -22.63
N GLU A 315 37.53 -29.05 -22.35
CA GLU A 315 36.45 -29.84 -22.99
C GLU A 315 36.41 -29.64 -24.50
N LYS A 316 36.57 -28.40 -24.98
CA LYS A 316 36.60 -28.11 -26.42
C LYS A 316 37.86 -28.63 -27.12
N MET A 317 39.02 -28.62 -26.46
CA MET A 317 40.24 -29.23 -27.02
C MET A 317 40.11 -30.76 -27.12
N ASN A 318 39.58 -31.43 -26.11
CA ASN A 318 39.38 -32.88 -26.14
C ASN A 318 38.40 -33.31 -27.25
N LEU A 319 37.35 -32.53 -27.49
CA LEU A 319 36.39 -32.76 -28.59
C LEU A 319 37.01 -32.54 -29.99
N LEU A 320 38.01 -31.67 -30.11
CA LEU A 320 38.72 -31.43 -31.37
C LEU A 320 39.78 -32.52 -31.66
N ASP A 321 40.40 -33.09 -30.63
CA ASP A 321 41.37 -34.19 -30.80
C ASP A 321 40.70 -35.55 -31.05
N MET A 322 39.49 -35.79 -30.53
CA MET A 322 38.72 -37.00 -30.85
C MET A 322 38.22 -37.06 -32.31
N ASN A 323 38.17 -35.93 -33.00
CA ASN A 323 37.76 -35.84 -34.41
C ASN A 323 38.94 -35.93 -35.40
N LYS A 324 40.15 -36.22 -34.92
CA LYS A 324 41.38 -36.34 -35.73
C LYS A 324 42.01 -37.74 -35.75
N LYS A 325 41.29 -38.79 -35.33
CA LYS A 325 41.72 -40.19 -35.49
C LYS A 325 40.87 -40.94 -36.47
#